data_AF-J8B1N1-F1
#
_entry.id   AF-J8B1N1-F1
#
_cell.length_a   1.000
_cell.length_b   1.000
_cell.length_c   1.000
_cell.angle_alpha   90.00
_cell.angle_beta   90.00
_cell.angle_gamma   90.00
#
_symmetry.space_group_name_H-M   'P 1'
#
loop_
_entity.id
_entity.type
_entity.pdbx_description
1 polymer ?
#
loop_
_entity_poly.entity_id
_entity_poly.type
_entity_poly.pdbx_seq_one_letter_code
_entity_poly.pdbx_strand_id
1 'polypeptide(L)'
;MKQLDVLVLGDDLATRLGQPVNKTRLALIVLATLLASVNIAAVGTIAFLGLVAPHLARIVVGMNHQRLFVCSALFGAILLSVADLLGRIIAYPKEIPSGLVVAVLGAPYFLWLMRKSGKKVN
;
A
#
# COMPACT_ATOMS: atom_id res chain seq x y z
N MET A 1 1.40 -4.51 17.48
CA MET A 1 2.37 -3.76 16.64
C MET A 1 3.83 -4.14 16.88
N LYS A 2 4.31 -4.34 18.13
CA LYS A 2 5.62 -4.98 18.39
C LYS A 2 5.82 -6.31 17.66
N GLN A 3 4.75 -7.08 17.50
CA GLN A 3 4.74 -8.34 16.73
C GLN A 3 5.06 -8.16 15.22
N LEU A 4 4.73 -7.02 14.61
CA LEU A 4 5.11 -6.74 13.23
C LEU A 4 6.57 -6.31 13.14
N ASP A 5 7.06 -5.50 14.09
CA ASP A 5 8.47 -5.10 14.16
C ASP A 5 9.39 -6.31 14.31
N VAL A 6 8.97 -7.29 15.11
CA VAL A 6 9.73 -8.54 15.34
C VAL A 6 9.75 -9.43 14.09
N LEU A 7 8.69 -9.43 13.26
CA LEU A 7 8.69 -10.12 11.97
C LEU A 7 9.73 -9.52 10.99
N VAL A 8 10.03 -8.23 11.09
CA VAL A 8 11.02 -7.55 10.25
C VAL A 8 12.45 -7.95 10.62
N LEU A 9 12.70 -8.39 11.86
CA LEU A 9 14.01 -8.87 12.33
C LEU A 9 14.41 -10.24 11.74
N GLY A 10 13.47 -10.96 11.11
CA GLY A 10 13.67 -12.29 10.54
C GLY A 10 12.96 -13.37 11.33
N ASP A 11 12.49 -14.40 10.62
CA ASP A 11 11.62 -15.46 11.17
C ASP A 11 12.32 -16.22 12.33
N ASP A 12 13.65 -16.41 12.27
CA ASP A 12 14.43 -17.06 13.31
C ASP A 12 14.49 -16.28 14.63
N LEU A 13 14.73 -14.97 14.56
CA LEU A 13 14.76 -14.09 15.73
C LEU A 13 13.36 -13.94 16.34
N ALA A 14 12.34 -13.83 15.50
CA ALA A 14 10.95 -13.73 15.93
C ALA A 14 10.46 -14.99 16.66
N THR A 15 10.82 -16.17 16.15
CA THR A 15 10.45 -17.46 16.77
C THR A 15 11.18 -17.65 18.10
N ARG A 16 12.46 -17.25 18.18
CA ARG A 16 13.24 -17.29 19.44
C ARG A 16 12.73 -16.35 20.52
N LEU A 17 12.07 -15.26 20.14
CA LEU A 17 11.39 -14.33 21.06
C LEU A 17 9.99 -14.83 21.51
N GLY A 18 9.62 -16.06 21.17
CA GLY A 18 8.34 -16.68 21.57
C GLY A 18 7.13 -16.23 20.76
N GLN A 19 7.35 -15.52 19.64
CA GLN A 19 6.26 -15.06 18.80
C GLN A 19 5.80 -16.19 17.85
N PRO A 20 4.50 -16.51 17.78
CA PRO A 20 3.98 -17.51 16.86
C PRO A 20 3.90 -16.95 15.42
N VAL A 21 5.05 -16.75 14.77
CA VAL A 21 5.22 -16.10 13.45
C VAL A 21 4.19 -16.58 12.43
N ASN A 22 4.06 -17.90 12.25
CA ASN A 22 3.13 -18.49 11.28
C ASN A 22 1.66 -18.17 11.57
N LYS A 23 1.23 -18.21 12.85
CA LYS A 23 -0.15 -17.87 13.22
C LYS A 23 -0.44 -16.39 12.98
N THR A 24 0.48 -15.51 13.37
CA THR A 24 0.36 -14.07 13.10
C THR A 24 0.31 -13.77 11.60
N ARG A 25 1.16 -14.41 10.80
CA ARG A 25 1.18 -14.23 9.34
C ARG A 25 -0.13 -14.68 8.70
N LEU A 26 -0.64 -15.86 9.08
CA LEU A 26 -1.89 -16.39 8.53
C LEU A 26 -3.08 -15.48 8.90
N ALA A 27 -3.15 -15.03 10.16
CA ALA A 27 -4.17 -14.07 10.59
C ALA A 27 -4.12 -12.75 9.79
N LEU A 28 -2.92 -12.21 9.55
CA LEU A 28 -2.75 -10.98 8.76
C LEU A 28 -3.14 -11.17 7.30
N ILE A 29 -2.80 -12.30 6.68
CA ILE A 29 -3.21 -12.61 5.31
C ILE A 29 -4.73 -12.67 5.22
N VAL A 30 -5.39 -13.41 6.11
CA VAL A 30 -6.86 -13.56 6.12
C VAL A 30 -7.54 -12.20 6.33
N LEU A 31 -7.07 -11.39 7.28
CA LEU A 31 -7.61 -10.04 7.50
C LEU A 31 -7.41 -9.13 6.28
N ALA A 32 -6.20 -9.12 5.71
CA ALA A 32 -5.88 -8.27 4.57
C ALA A 32 -6.68 -8.66 3.32
N THR A 33 -6.84 -9.95 3.04
CA THR A 33 -7.60 -10.43 1.88
C THR A 33 -9.10 -10.20 2.05
N LEU A 34 -9.66 -10.35 3.25
CA LEU A 34 -11.06 -10.02 3.52
C LEU A 34 -11.32 -8.54 3.30
N LEU A 35 -10.50 -7.67 3.90
CA LEU A 35 -10.63 -6.21 3.74
C LEU A 35 -10.47 -5.78 2.28
N ALA A 36 -9.48 -6.33 1.58
CA ALA A 36 -9.27 -6.03 0.16
C ALA A 36 -10.44 -6.52 -0.71
N SER A 37 -10.94 -7.73 -0.47
CA SER A 37 -12.06 -8.31 -1.24
C SER A 37 -13.34 -7.51 -1.07
N VAL A 38 -13.68 -7.10 0.16
CA VAL A 38 -14.87 -6.28 0.44
C VAL A 38 -14.77 -4.94 -0.30
N ASN A 39 -13.59 -4.31 -0.31
CA ASN A 39 -13.39 -3.05 -1.02
C ASN A 39 -13.52 -3.22 -2.55
N ILE A 40 -12.90 -4.27 -3.12
CA ILE A 40 -12.96 -4.56 -4.55
C ILE A 40 -14.39 -4.88 -4.99
N ALA A 41 -15.17 -5.58 -4.17
CA ALA A 41 -16.58 -5.86 -4.47
C ALA A 41 -17.44 -4.59 -4.55
N ALA A 42 -17.10 -3.55 -3.79
CA ALA A 42 -17.84 -2.29 -3.77
C ALA A 42 -17.41 -1.29 -4.86
N VAL A 43 -16.10 -1.13 -5.09
CA VAL A 43 -15.53 -0.04 -5.92
C VAL A 43 -14.84 -0.57 -7.19
N GLY A 44 -14.61 -1.87 -7.28
CA GLY A 44 -13.81 -2.49 -8.34
C GLY A 44 -12.31 -2.53 -8.02
N THR A 45 -11.51 -3.01 -8.97
CA THR A 45 -10.06 -3.19 -8.78
C THR A 45 -9.30 -1.87 -8.94
N ILE A 46 -8.39 -1.61 -8.00
CA ILE A 46 -7.53 -0.42 -8.01
C ILE A 46 -6.07 -0.89 -8.03
N ALA A 47 -5.43 -0.81 -9.19
CA ALA A 47 -4.04 -1.20 -9.34
C ALA A 47 -3.10 -0.15 -8.71
N PHE A 48 -1.94 -0.58 -8.23
CA PHE A 48 -0.84 0.24 -7.67
C PHE A 48 -1.12 1.00 -6.36
N LEU A 49 -2.37 1.27 -5.97
CA LEU A 49 -2.67 2.01 -4.73
C LEU A 49 -2.03 1.37 -3.49
N GLY A 50 -2.12 0.05 -3.36
CA GLY A 50 -1.54 -0.71 -2.26
C GLY A 50 0.00 -0.75 -2.23
N LEU A 51 0.67 -0.30 -3.29
CA LEU A 51 2.12 -0.18 -3.35
C LEU A 51 2.56 1.28 -3.13
N VAL A 52 1.88 2.23 -3.77
CA VAL A 52 2.23 3.65 -3.73
C VAL A 52 1.93 4.27 -2.37
N ALA A 53 0.73 4.04 -1.81
CA ALA A 53 0.31 4.66 -0.55
C ALA A 53 1.22 4.30 0.65
N PRO A 54 1.52 3.03 0.94
CA PRO A 54 2.40 2.70 2.07
C PRO A 54 3.85 3.12 1.81
N HIS A 55 4.27 3.18 0.54
CA HIS A 55 5.60 3.66 0.21
C HIS A 55 5.76 5.16 0.49
N LEU A 56 4.79 5.98 0.06
CA LEU A 56 4.76 7.41 0.38
C LEU A 56 4.70 7.64 1.90
N ALA A 57 3.83 6.92 2.61
CA ALA A 57 3.75 7.00 4.06
C ALA A 57 5.08 6.65 4.74
N ARG A 58 5.81 5.66 4.22
CA ARG A 58 7.13 5.26 4.77
C ARG A 58 8.19 6.35 4.60
N ILE A 59 8.17 7.09 3.49
CA ILE A 59 9.10 8.22 3.27
C ILE A 59 8.84 9.34 4.29
N VAL A 60 7.57 9.58 4.64
CA VAL A 60 7.18 10.68 5.54
C VAL A 60 7.34 10.32 7.02
N VAL A 61 7.01 9.08 7.40
CA VAL A 61 6.84 8.69 8.82
C VAL A 61 7.93 7.73 9.31
N GLY A 62 8.71 7.15 8.39
CA GLY A 62 9.75 6.18 8.72
C GLY A 62 9.20 4.79 9.05
N MET A 63 9.92 4.05 9.92
CA MET A 63 9.68 2.62 10.19
C MET A 63 8.67 2.34 11.31
N ASN A 64 8.03 3.35 11.90
CA ASN A 64 7.06 3.12 12.97
C ASN A 64 5.75 2.56 12.41
N HIS A 65 5.50 1.26 12.61
CA HIS A 65 4.35 0.55 12.07
C HIS A 65 2.99 1.12 12.49
N GLN A 66 2.84 1.70 13.69
CA GLN A 66 1.57 2.29 14.11
C GLN A 66 1.21 3.49 13.24
N ARG A 67 2.18 4.39 13.09
CA ARG A 67 2.01 5.62 12.33
C ARG A 67 2.00 5.32 10.83
N LEU A 68 2.75 4.32 10.38
CA LEU A 68 2.76 3.87 8.99
C LEU A 68 1.37 3.40 8.55
N PHE A 69 0.66 2.63 9.39
CA PHE A 69 -0.69 2.17 9.05
C PHE A 69 -1.67 3.34 8.85
N VAL A 70 -1.72 4.27 9.82
CA VAL A 70 -2.61 5.44 9.74
C VAL A 70 -2.25 6.35 8.58
N CYS A 71 -0.96 6.66 8.41
CA CYS A 71 -0.52 7.53 7.33
C CYS A 71 -0.70 6.87 5.96
N SER A 72 -0.48 5.56 5.82
CA SER A 72 -0.76 4.84 4.58
C SER A 72 -2.24 4.90 4.21
N ALA A 73 -3.14 4.77 5.19
CA ALA A 73 -4.58 4.91 4.95
C ALA A 73 -4.92 6.34 4.47
N LEU A 74 -4.36 7.36 5.12
CA LEU A 74 -4.57 8.77 4.74
C LEU A 74 -4.03 9.09 3.34
N PHE A 75 -2.78 8.71 3.05
CA PHE A 75 -2.19 8.90 1.72
C PHE A 75 -2.96 8.14 0.63
N GLY A 76 -3.44 6.93 0.94
CA GLY A 76 -4.28 6.16 0.03
C GLY A 76 -5.61 6.86 -0.27
N ALA A 77 -6.29 7.36 0.77
CA ALA A 77 -7.55 8.11 0.61
C ALA A 77 -7.35 9.37 -0.25
N ILE A 78 -6.33 10.17 0.06
CA ILE A 78 -6.01 11.39 -0.70
C ILE A 78 -5.71 11.06 -2.17
N LEU A 79 -4.85 10.07 -2.42
CA LEU A 79 -4.47 9.68 -3.78
C LEU A 79 -5.68 9.22 -4.59
N LEU A 80 -6.55 8.41 -3.99
CA LEU A 80 -7.74 7.89 -4.65
C LEU A 80 -8.76 9.01 -4.92
N SER A 81 -8.99 9.92 -3.97
CA SER A 81 -9.90 11.06 -4.17
C SER A 81 -9.41 12.00 -5.27
N VAL A 82 -8.10 12.28 -5.33
CA VAL A 82 -7.52 13.09 -6.42
C VAL A 82 -7.65 12.38 -7.76
N ALA A 83 -7.43 11.07 -7.81
CA ALA A 83 -7.60 10.28 -9.03
C ALA A 83 -9.07 10.24 -9.50
N ASP A 84 -10.03 10.13 -8.58
CA ASP A 84 -11.45 10.20 -8.90
C ASP A 84 -11.84 11.56 -9.49
N LEU A 85 -11.35 12.65 -8.87
CA LEU A 85 -11.60 14.01 -9.35
C LEU A 85 -11.01 14.24 -10.76
N LEU A 86 -9.77 13.81 -10.99
CA LEU A 86 -9.12 13.91 -12.30
C LEU A 86 -9.84 13.06 -13.35
N GLY A 87 -10.28 11.86 -12.98
CA GLY A 87 -11.07 10.99 -13.86
C GLY A 87 -12.35 11.67 -14.33
N ARG A 88 -13.09 12.31 -13.41
CA ARG A 88 -14.33 13.05 -13.72
C ARG A 88 -14.08 14.27 -14.61
N ILE A 89 -13.01 15.02 -14.37
CA ILE A 89 -12.68 16.23 -15.15
C ILE A 89 -12.26 15.88 -16.58
N ILE A 90 -11.40 14.87 -16.74
CA ILE A 90 -10.81 14.52 -18.05
C ILE A 90 -11.83 13.81 -18.95
N ALA A 91 -12.73 13.01 -18.37
CA ALA A 91 -13.55 12.07 -19.12
C ALA A 91 -14.95 12.57 -19.50
N TYR A 92 -15.33 13.79 -19.11
CA TYR A 92 -16.69 14.30 -19.35
C TYR A 92 -17.13 14.14 -20.82
N PRO A 93 -18.28 13.51 -21.13
CA PRO A 93 -19.37 13.03 -20.27
C PRO A 93 -19.30 11.53 -19.87
N LYS A 94 -18.23 10.80 -20.21
CA LYS A 94 -18.02 9.41 -19.82
C LYS A 94 -17.33 9.32 -18.45
N GLU A 95 -17.59 8.25 -17.71
CA GLU A 95 -16.92 7.99 -16.43
C GLU A 95 -15.74 7.05 -16.63
N ILE A 96 -14.52 7.49 -16.28
CA ILE A 96 -13.35 6.61 -16.22
C ILE A 96 -13.24 6.05 -14.81
N PRO A 97 -13.07 4.73 -14.63
CA PRO A 97 -12.81 4.14 -13.32
C PRO A 97 -11.58 4.79 -12.67
N SER A 98 -11.72 5.30 -11.46
CA SER A 98 -10.63 5.93 -10.70
C SER A 98 -9.40 5.02 -10.56
N GLY A 99 -9.62 3.70 -10.46
CA GLY A 99 -8.53 2.71 -10.44
C GLY A 99 -7.64 2.71 -11.68
N LEU A 100 -8.18 3.04 -12.86
CA LEU A 100 -7.39 3.17 -14.08
C LEU A 100 -6.53 4.44 -14.04
N VAL A 101 -7.09 5.55 -13.54
CA VAL A 101 -6.37 6.82 -13.36
C VAL A 101 -5.19 6.62 -12.39
N VAL A 102 -5.43 5.94 -11.27
CA VAL A 102 -4.36 5.58 -10.32
C VAL A 102 -3.31 4.70 -10.98
N ALA A 103 -3.69 3.73 -11.82
CA ALA A 103 -2.73 2.86 -12.50
C ALA A 103 -1.83 3.63 -13.48
N VAL A 104 -2.41 4.54 -14.27
CA VAL A 104 -1.69 5.37 -15.24
C VAL A 104 -0.71 6.33 -14.54
N LEU A 105 -1.05 6.83 -13.35
CA LEU A 105 -0.15 7.66 -12.55
C LEU A 105 0.89 6.84 -11.77
N GLY A 106 0.47 5.71 -11.22
CA GLY A 106 1.28 4.86 -10.35
C GLY A 106 2.37 4.11 -11.09
N ALA A 107 2.11 3.61 -12.30
CA ALA A 107 3.08 2.89 -13.11
C ALA A 107 4.34 3.72 -13.45
N PRO A 108 4.26 4.94 -14.02
CA PRO A 108 5.44 5.77 -14.31
C PRO A 108 6.16 6.19 -13.02
N TYR A 109 5.41 6.49 -11.95
CA TYR A 109 6.01 6.80 -10.65
C TYR A 109 6.85 5.63 -10.11
N PHE A 110 6.30 4.41 -10.16
CA PHE A 110 6.99 3.21 -9.69
C PHE A 110 8.21 2.88 -10.55
N LEU A 111 8.10 2.99 -11.87
CA LEU A 111 9.24 2.82 -12.79
C LEU A 111 10.35 3.83 -12.54
N TRP A 112 10.00 5.10 -12.31
CA TRP A 112 10.97 6.14 -11.95
C TRP A 112 11.67 5.83 -10.63
N LEU A 113 10.91 5.40 -9.62
CA LEU A 113 11.44 5.00 -8.31
C LEU A 113 12.41 3.82 -8.43
N MET A 114 12.07 2.79 -9.21
CA MET A 114 12.95 1.65 -9.47
C MET A 114 14.28 2.09 -10.11
N ARG A 115 14.21 2.98 -11.12
CA ARG A 115 15.41 3.55 -11.75
C ARG A 115 16.26 4.36 -10.78
N LYS A 116 15.64 5.09 -9.84
CA LYS A 116 16.35 5.86 -8.81
C LYS A 116 16.99 4.96 -7.75
N SER A 117 16.29 3.92 -7.30
CA SER A 117 16.80 2.97 -6.31
C SER A 117 17.97 2.15 -6.85
N GLY A 118 17.95 1.80 -8.14
CA GLY A 118 19.07 1.13 -8.82
C GLY A 118 20.36 1.96 -8.90
N LYS A 119 20.32 3.28 -8.66
CA LYS A 119 21.49 4.16 -8.64
C LYS A 119 22.20 4.26 -7.28
N LYS A 120 21.73 3.57 -6.23
CA LYS A 120 22.39 3.49 -4.91
C LYS A 120 23.21 2.21 -4.71
N VAL A 121 23.87 1.76 -5.77
CA VAL A 121 24.92 0.74 -5.71
C VAL A 121 26.17 1.32 -6.38
N ASN A 122 26.82 2.25 -5.68
CA ASN A 122 28.23 2.62 -5.85
C ASN A 122 28.67 3.34 -4.57
#